data_AF-A0A2D4G7A2-F1
#
_entry.id   AF-A0A2D4G7A2-F1
#
_cell.length_a   1.000
_cell.length_b   1.000
_cell.length_c   1.000
_cell.angle_alpha   90.00
_cell.angle_beta   90.00
_cell.angle_gamma   90.00
#
_symmetry.space_group_name_H-M   'P 1'
#
loop_
_entity.id
_entity.type
_entity.pdbx_description
1 polymer ?
#
loop_
_entity_poly.entity_id
_entity_poly.type
_entity_poly.pdbx_seq_one_letter_code
_entity_poly.pdbx_strand_id
1 'polypeptide(L)'
;RFFKPLRIERFFFRSGNIEHPEDKLFNTTVEVLPFDSLQSDKEALQEGRATAFKYHRTSDGYIQIGSFSKGIAEGEVDPSFGPLEAIRLAIQTDSPVWIILSEIFLKKAD
;
A
#
# COMPACT_ATOMS: atom_id res chain seq x y z
N ARG A 1 2.74 1.29 12.16
CA ARG A 1 3.17 -0.14 12.21
C ARG A 1 2.12 -0.92 12.96
N PHE A 2 1.89 -2.17 12.61
CA PHE A 2 0.98 -3.05 13.34
C PHE A 2 1.62 -3.52 14.65
N PHE A 3 0.80 -3.85 15.65
CA PHE A 3 1.29 -4.39 16.93
C PHE A 3 1.96 -5.76 16.78
N LYS A 4 1.48 -6.55 15.82
CA LYS A 4 2.07 -7.81 15.36
C LYS A 4 1.98 -7.85 13.83
N PRO A 5 2.94 -8.46 13.11
CA PRO A 5 2.83 -8.61 11.66
C PRO A 5 1.53 -9.31 11.25
N LEU A 6 0.89 -8.83 10.18
CA LEU A 6 -0.42 -9.32 9.71
C LEU A 6 -0.34 -9.73 8.26
N ARG A 7 -0.92 -10.88 7.91
CA ARG A 7 -1.24 -11.18 6.51
C ARG A 7 -2.50 -10.41 6.14
N ILE A 8 -2.38 -9.54 5.15
CA ILE A 8 -3.47 -8.77 4.57
C ILE A 8 -3.64 -9.32 3.16
N GLU A 9 -4.88 -9.56 2.73
CA GLU A 9 -5.18 -10.01 1.36
C GLU A 9 -5.78 -8.90 0.50
N ARG A 10 -6.47 -7.92 1.11
CA ARG A 10 -7.06 -6.78 0.39
C ARG A 10 -7.03 -5.51 1.22
N PHE A 11 -6.93 -4.39 0.52
CA PHE A 11 -7.05 -3.06 1.09
C PHE A 11 -8.07 -2.23 0.31
N PHE A 12 -8.71 -1.30 1.01
CA PHE A 12 -9.53 -0.26 0.43
C PHE A 12 -9.37 1.02 1.27
N PHE A 13 -9.12 2.12 0.59
CA PHE A 13 -9.03 3.45 1.17
C PHE A 13 -9.90 4.39 0.36
N ARG A 14 -10.67 5.24 1.05
CA ARG A 14 -11.40 6.35 0.45
C ARG A 14 -10.96 7.66 1.07
N SER A 15 -10.77 8.64 0.21
CA SER A 15 -10.53 10.03 0.53
C SER A 15 -11.53 10.91 -0.20
N GLY A 16 -11.72 12.13 0.28
CA GLY A 16 -12.75 13.02 -0.21
C GLY A 16 -13.88 13.23 0.79
N ASN A 17 -14.59 14.34 0.59
CA ASN A 17 -15.80 14.72 1.29
C ASN A 17 -16.89 14.97 0.23
N ILE A 18 -18.12 14.51 0.49
CA ILE A 18 -19.24 14.74 -0.42
C ILE A 18 -19.65 16.22 -0.51
N GLU A 19 -19.47 16.97 0.57
CA GLU A 19 -19.73 18.41 0.63
C GLU A 19 -18.60 19.23 0.00
N HIS A 20 -17.38 18.67 -0.01
CA HIS A 20 -16.17 19.29 -0.56
C HIS A 20 -15.43 18.28 -1.47
N PRO A 21 -15.83 18.16 -2.75
CA PRO A 21 -15.32 17.12 -3.66
C PRO A 21 -13.82 17.17 -3.97
N GLU A 22 -13.16 18.29 -3.65
CA GLU A 22 -11.72 18.49 -3.85
C GLU A 22 -10.89 18.06 -2.64
N ASP A 23 -11.51 17.70 -1.51
CA ASP A 23 -10.81 17.27 -0.28
C ASP A 23 -10.29 15.81 -0.36
N LYS A 24 -9.70 15.44 -1.50
CA LYS A 24 -9.28 14.07 -1.84
C LYS A 24 -7.78 13.96 -2.01
N LEU A 25 -7.25 12.76 -1.81
CA LEU A 25 -5.86 12.45 -2.05
C LEU A 25 -5.58 12.39 -3.56
N PHE A 26 -4.48 13.02 -3.96
CA PHE A 26 -3.91 12.98 -5.31
C PHE A 26 -2.45 12.56 -5.22
N ASN A 27 -1.94 11.94 -6.30
CA ASN A 27 -0.55 11.50 -6.41
C ASN A 27 -0.02 10.84 -5.12
N THR A 28 -0.81 9.91 -4.58
CA THR A 28 -0.55 9.24 -3.31
C THR A 28 -0.50 7.74 -3.56
N THR A 29 0.53 7.07 -3.08
CA THR A 29 0.73 5.61 -3.24
C THR A 29 0.30 4.86 -1.98
N VAL A 30 -0.09 3.60 -2.16
CA VAL A 30 -0.27 2.63 -1.08
C VAL A 30 0.95 1.72 -1.08
N GLU A 31 1.62 1.62 0.06
CA GLU A 31 2.87 0.91 0.20
C GLU A 31 2.84 -0.02 1.42
N VAL A 32 3.56 -1.14 1.34
CA VAL A 32 3.62 -2.13 2.42
C VAL A 32 5.05 -2.44 2.81
N LEU A 33 5.25 -2.78 4.08
CA LEU A 33 6.53 -3.25 4.61
C LEU A 33 6.38 -4.72 5.03
N PRO A 34 6.98 -5.68 4.31
CA PRO A 34 7.07 -7.07 4.75
C PRO A 34 7.86 -7.21 6.05
N PHE A 35 7.51 -8.16 6.91
CA PHE A 35 8.22 -8.46 8.16
C PHE A 35 9.55 -9.17 7.94
N ASP A 36 9.61 -10.10 7.00
CA ASP A 36 10.86 -10.78 6.63
C ASP A 36 11.23 -10.43 5.19
N SER A 37 12.01 -9.36 5.03
CA SER A 37 12.48 -8.89 3.72
C SER A 37 13.32 -9.95 2.99
N LEU A 38 13.96 -10.88 3.72
CA LEU A 38 14.81 -11.91 3.14
C LEU A 38 14.01 -13.01 2.43
N GLN A 39 12.76 -13.24 2.83
CA GLN A 39 11.90 -14.25 2.23
C GLN A 39 11.41 -13.79 0.85
N SER A 40 10.95 -12.53 0.75
CA SER A 40 10.58 -11.92 -0.52
C SER A 40 11.75 -11.84 -1.52
N ASP A 41 12.97 -11.54 -1.05
CA ASP A 41 14.15 -11.47 -1.92
C ASP A 41 14.61 -12.87 -2.37
N LYS A 42 14.51 -13.89 -1.51
CA LYS A 42 14.88 -15.29 -1.85
C LYS A 42 13.88 -15.96 -2.78
N GLU A 43 12.58 -15.71 -2.60
CA GLU A 43 11.53 -16.20 -3.50
C GLU A 43 11.59 -15.46 -4.86
N ALA A 44 11.92 -14.16 -4.85
CA ALA A 44 12.18 -13.39 -6.06
C ALA A 44 13.41 -13.84 -6.85
N LEU A 45 14.42 -14.39 -6.17
CA LEU A 45 15.60 -14.98 -6.81
C LEU A 45 15.33 -16.41 -7.36
N GLN A 46 14.37 -17.15 -6.80
CA GLN A 46 14.01 -18.50 -7.25
C GLN A 46 13.00 -18.54 -8.40
N GLU A 47 12.04 -17.61 -8.46
CA GLU A 47 11.05 -17.55 -9.56
C GLU A 47 11.57 -16.84 -10.82
N GLY A 48 12.88 -16.61 -10.89
CA GLY A 48 13.51 -15.82 -11.94
C GLY A 48 13.26 -14.33 -11.71
N ARG A 49 14.07 -13.50 -12.35
CA ARG A 49 14.11 -12.02 -12.30
C ARG A 49 12.75 -11.26 -12.33
N ALA A 50 11.60 -11.91 -12.52
CA ALA A 50 10.29 -11.33 -12.79
C ALA A 50 9.63 -10.59 -11.60
N THR A 51 9.77 -11.01 -10.36
CA THR A 51 9.08 -10.34 -9.23
C THR A 51 9.79 -9.05 -8.77
N ALA A 52 11.12 -8.99 -8.88
CA ALA A 52 11.91 -7.78 -8.68
C ALA A 52 11.54 -6.65 -9.69
N PHE A 53 10.92 -7.00 -10.82
CA PHE A 53 10.40 -6.04 -11.80
C PHE A 53 8.91 -5.70 -11.63
N LYS A 54 8.16 -6.46 -10.81
CA LYS A 54 6.69 -6.31 -10.71
C LYS A 54 6.28 -5.12 -9.84
N TYR A 55 7.04 -4.84 -8.78
CA TYR A 55 6.69 -3.80 -7.82
C TYR A 55 7.87 -2.86 -7.57
N HIS A 56 7.56 -1.56 -7.46
CA HIS A 56 8.55 -0.57 -7.08
C HIS A 56 8.87 -0.69 -5.59
N ARG A 57 10.15 -0.95 -5.28
CA ARG A 57 10.65 -0.96 -3.90
C ARG A 57 11.36 0.35 -3.61
N THR A 58 10.93 0.99 -2.53
CA THR A 58 11.51 2.22 -1.99
C THR A 58 12.82 1.92 -1.25
N SER A 59 13.67 2.94 -1.07
CA SER A 59 14.96 2.80 -0.40
C SER A 59 14.86 2.42 1.08
N ASP A 60 13.73 2.70 1.73
CA ASP A 60 13.45 2.33 3.12
C ASP A 60 12.73 0.99 3.25
N GLY A 61 12.69 0.21 2.16
CA GLY A 61 12.28 -1.19 2.17
C GLY A 61 10.79 -1.44 1.92
N TYR A 62 9.97 -0.39 1.83
CA TYR A 62 8.55 -0.50 1.47
C TYR A 62 8.36 -0.83 -0.02
N ILE A 63 7.27 -1.53 -0.33
CA ILE A 63 6.88 -1.95 -1.67
C ILE A 63 5.58 -1.25 -2.04
N GLN A 64 5.55 -0.56 -3.18
CA GLN A 64 4.34 0.07 -3.69
C GLN A 64 3.39 -0.98 -4.29
N ILE A 65 2.16 -1.04 -3.77
CA ILE A 65 1.13 -2.01 -4.15
C ILE A 65 -0.12 -1.38 -4.77
N GLY A 66 -0.23 -0.04 -4.74
CA GLY A 66 -1.35 0.67 -5.32
C GLY A 66 -1.16 2.19 -5.33
N SER A 67 -2.16 2.90 -5.86
CA SER A 67 -2.19 4.35 -5.91
C SER A 67 -3.62 4.88 -5.85
N PHE A 68 -3.80 6.07 -5.27
CA PHE A 68 -5.07 6.76 -5.28
C PHE A 68 -5.45 7.23 -6.70
N SER A 69 -6.69 6.96 -7.08
CA SER A 69 -7.34 7.47 -8.28
C SER A 69 -8.73 7.96 -7.92
N LYS A 70 -9.03 9.23 -8.22
CA LYS A 70 -10.32 9.88 -7.90
C LYS A 70 -10.75 9.66 -6.44
N GLY A 71 -9.78 9.77 -5.52
CA GLY A 71 -10.00 9.62 -4.09
C GLY A 71 -10.08 8.18 -3.57
N ILE A 72 -9.95 7.16 -4.43
CA ILE A 72 -10.00 5.74 -4.03
C ILE A 72 -8.66 5.07 -4.26
N ALA A 73 -8.22 4.23 -3.33
CA ALA A 73 -7.16 3.25 -3.56
C ALA A 73 -7.62 1.90 -3.03
N GLU A 74 -7.69 0.90 -3.90
CA GLU A 74 -8.09 -0.46 -3.53
C GLU A 74 -7.28 -1.48 -4.32
N GLY A 75 -7.14 -2.68 -3.77
CA GLY A 75 -6.41 -3.75 -4.43
C GLY A 75 -6.18 -4.97 -3.56
N GLU A 76 -5.64 -6.01 -4.19
CA GLU A 76 -5.17 -7.22 -3.51
C GLU A 76 -3.72 -7.06 -3.10
N VAL A 77 -3.36 -7.71 -2.01
CA VAL A 77 -1.98 -7.78 -1.51
C VAL A 77 -1.40 -9.12 -1.93
N ASP A 78 -0.27 -9.09 -2.62
CA ASP A 78 0.42 -10.29 -3.10
C ASP A 78 0.82 -11.17 -1.90
N PRO A 79 0.37 -12.44 -1.82
CA PRO A 79 0.62 -13.29 -0.66
C PRO A 79 2.12 -13.63 -0.49
N SER A 80 2.93 -13.48 -1.55
CA SER A 80 4.40 -13.63 -1.50
C SER A 80 5.09 -12.60 -0.58
N PHE A 81 4.41 -11.50 -0.23
CA PHE A 81 4.93 -10.54 0.75
C PHE A 81 4.88 -11.07 2.19
N GLY A 82 4.17 -12.17 2.44
CA GLY A 82 4.03 -12.74 3.78
C GLY A 82 3.37 -11.79 4.78
N PRO A 83 3.63 -11.94 6.09
CA PRO A 83 3.14 -11.02 7.10
C PRO A 83 3.74 -9.61 6.94
N LEU A 84 2.89 -8.58 6.99
CA LEU A 84 3.29 -7.17 6.87
C LEU A 84 3.49 -6.53 8.25
N GLU A 85 4.53 -5.73 8.41
CA GLU A 85 4.76 -4.86 9.57
C GLU A 85 3.97 -3.56 9.51
N ALA A 86 3.74 -3.05 8.30
CA ALA A 86 3.08 -1.77 8.10
C ALA A 86 2.44 -1.66 6.73
N ILE A 87 1.43 -0.79 6.68
CA ILE A 87 0.95 -0.16 5.47
C ILE A 87 1.19 1.35 5.62
N ARG A 88 1.60 2.01 4.55
CA ARG A 88 1.84 3.45 4.46
C ARG A 88 1.09 4.03 3.27
N LEU A 89 0.48 5.19 3.46
CA LEU A 89 0.09 6.07 2.36
C LEU A 89 1.21 7.10 2.17
N ALA A 90 1.82 7.15 0.99
CA ALA A 90 2.89 8.10 0.69
C ALA A 90 2.38 9.19 -0.25
N ILE A 91 2.25 10.41 0.27
CA ILE A 91 1.77 11.59 -0.46
C ILE A 91 2.96 12.19 -1.18
N GLN A 92 2.92 12.23 -2.52
CA GLN A 92 4.05 12.68 -3.34
C GLN A 92 3.94 14.15 -3.75
N THR A 93 2.79 14.78 -3.52
CA THR A 93 2.53 16.16 -3.92
C THR A 93 1.61 16.83 -2.91
N ASP A 94 1.92 18.07 -2.56
CA ASP A 94 1.09 18.87 -1.67
C ASP A 94 -0.28 19.17 -2.30
N SER A 95 -1.31 19.18 -1.46
CA SER A 95 -2.65 19.61 -1.86
C SER A 95 -2.82 21.11 -1.60
N PRO A 96 -3.43 21.88 -2.52
CA PRO A 96 -3.76 23.28 -2.29
C PRO A 96 -4.93 23.47 -1.31
N VAL A 97 -5.63 22.38 -0.97
CA VAL A 97 -6.79 22.33 -0.08
C VAL A 97 -6.58 21.27 1.01
N TRP A 98 -7.49 21.22 1.97
CA TRP A 98 -7.51 20.15 2.96
C TRP A 98 -7.71 18.80 2.28
N ILE A 99 -7.18 17.74 2.88
CA ILE A 99 -7.43 16.37 2.44
C ILE A 99 -8.12 15.62 3.57
N ILE A 100 -9.05 14.74 3.20
CA ILE A 100 -9.74 13.89 4.15
C ILE A 100 -9.57 12.44 3.71
N LEU A 101 -9.10 11.59 4.62
CA LEU A 101 -9.18 10.13 4.50
C LEU A 101 -10.44 9.68 5.25
N SER A 102 -11.48 9.28 4.53
CA SER A 102 -12.81 9.01 5.06
C SER A 102 -13.05 7.54 5.38
N GLU A 103 -12.42 6.60 4.66
CA GLU A 103 -12.58 5.17 4.91
C GLU A 103 -11.24 4.44 4.85
N ILE A 104 -11.07 3.49 5.78
CA ILE A 104 -9.96 2.54 5.81
C ILE A 104 -10.55 1.15 6.03
N PHE A 105 -10.28 0.25 5.11
CA PHE A 105 -10.63 -1.15 5.24
C PHE A 105 -9.45 -2.03 4.86
N LEU A 106 -9.06 -2.92 5.78
CA LEU A 106 -8.00 -3.90 5.59
C LEU A 106 -8.55 -5.29 5.87
N LYS A 107 -8.59 -6.15 4.86
CA LYS A 107 -9.00 -7.54 5.02
C LYS A 107 -7.79 -8.39 5.36
N LYS A 108 -7.80 -8.97 6.57
CA LYS A 108 -6.82 -9.98 6.95
C LYS A 108 -7.04 -11.24 6.10
N ALA A 109 -5.95 -11.89 5.72
CA ALA A 109 -6.02 -13.24 5.16
C ALA A 109 -6.36 -14.22 6.30
N ASP A 110 -7.11 -15.27 5.97
CA ASP A 110 -7.44 -16.36 6.88
C ASP A 110 -6.20 -17.24 7.21
#